data_AF-A0A0Q0D3S9-F1
#
_entry.id   AF-A0A0Q0D3S9-F1
#
_cell.length_a   1.000
_cell.length_b   1.000
_cell.length_c   1.000
_cell.angle_alpha   90.00
_cell.angle_beta   90.00
_cell.angle_gamma   90.00
#
_symmetry.space_group_name_H-M   'P 1'
#
loop_
_entity.id
_entity.type
_entity.pdbx_description
1 polymer ?
#
loop_
_entity_poly.entity_id
_entity_poly.type
_entity_poly.pdbx_seq_one_letter_code
_entity_poly.pdbx_strand_id
1 'polypeptide(L)'
;KYDIKRATSYVPGSIASITHRVDVNTLEEGPASSLQLNEIGRVKVSLDAPIALDGYSSNRTTGAFIVIDRLTNGTVAAGMIIAKPVSGGGSHHHGELAHVSTEERAQRFGQQPATVLFSGLSGAGKSTL
;
A
#
# COMPACT_ATOMS: atom_id res chain seq x y z
N LYS A 1 8.24 -16.12 -11.78
CA LYS A 1 7.23 -15.83 -10.74
C LYS A 1 7.97 -15.70 -9.42
N TYR A 2 7.61 -14.73 -8.60
CA TYR A 2 8.28 -14.42 -7.33
C TYR A 2 7.25 -14.31 -6.23
N ASP A 3 7.68 -14.44 -4.99
CA ASP A 3 6.86 -14.09 -3.84
C ASP A 3 7.16 -12.66 -3.40
N ILE A 4 6.12 -11.84 -3.26
CA ILE A 4 6.22 -10.43 -2.88
C ILE A 4 5.79 -10.31 -1.43
N LYS A 5 6.72 -9.90 -0.56
CA LYS A 5 6.45 -9.70 0.87
C LYS A 5 6.45 -8.21 1.21
N ARG A 6 5.30 -7.70 1.63
CA ARG A 6 5.06 -6.29 2.01
C ARG A 6 4.53 -6.23 3.43
N ALA A 7 5.30 -5.69 4.37
CA ALA A 7 4.98 -5.71 5.80
C ALA A 7 4.57 -7.12 6.27
N THR A 8 3.29 -7.34 6.58
CA THR A 8 2.73 -8.64 6.96
C THR A 8 2.06 -9.41 5.82
N SER A 9 1.89 -8.80 4.64
CA SER A 9 1.28 -9.44 3.48
C SER A 9 2.33 -10.19 2.66
N TYR A 10 1.94 -11.38 2.19
CA TYR A 10 2.76 -12.26 1.37
C TYR A 10 1.92 -12.74 0.19
N VAL A 11 2.25 -12.28 -1.01
CA VAL A 11 1.43 -12.53 -2.21
C VAL A 11 2.34 -12.88 -3.39
N PRO A 12 2.09 -13.99 -4.09
CA PRO A 12 2.80 -14.31 -5.32
C PRO A 12 2.56 -13.26 -6.41
N GLY A 13 3.56 -13.03 -7.25
CA GLY A 13 3.48 -12.04 -8.32
C GLY A 13 4.57 -12.19 -9.38
N SER A 14 4.61 -11.22 -10.28
CA SER A 14 5.61 -11.12 -11.33
C SER A 14 5.94 -9.66 -11.65
N ILE A 15 7.08 -9.45 -12.27
CA ILE A 15 7.42 -8.16 -12.86
C ILE A 15 6.82 -8.14 -14.26
N ALA A 16 5.83 -7.28 -14.47
CA ALA A 16 5.09 -7.20 -15.73
C ALA A 16 5.90 -6.49 -16.82
N SER A 17 6.60 -5.41 -16.46
CA SER A 17 7.51 -4.72 -17.36
C SER A 17 8.53 -3.87 -16.60
N ILE A 18 9.65 -3.59 -17.25
CA ILE A 18 10.63 -2.60 -16.81
C ILE A 18 10.35 -1.33 -17.62
N THR A 19 10.13 -0.21 -16.93
CA THR A 19 9.91 1.10 -17.56
C THR A 19 11.24 1.68 -18.02
N HIS A 20 12.22 1.71 -17.11
CA HIS A 20 13.59 2.09 -17.38
C HIS A 20 14.50 1.53 -16.28
N ARG A 21 15.79 1.44 -16.58
CA ARG A 21 16.88 1.27 -15.62
C ARG A 21 17.49 2.64 -15.33
N VAL A 22 17.93 2.84 -14.11
CA VAL A 22 18.66 4.04 -13.68
C VAL A 22 20.13 3.67 -13.51
N ASP A 23 21.02 4.36 -14.20
CA ASP A 23 22.45 4.20 -13.96
C ASP A 23 22.82 4.80 -12.60
N VAL A 24 23.47 4.02 -11.75
CA VAL A 24 23.78 4.44 -10.37
C VAL A 24 24.87 5.50 -10.28
N ASN A 25 25.72 5.63 -11.30
CA ASN A 25 26.81 6.59 -11.33
C ASN A 25 26.38 7.90 -11.97
N THR A 26 25.53 7.84 -13.01
CA THR A 26 25.12 9.04 -13.76
C THR A 26 23.71 9.52 -13.43
N LEU A 27 22.88 8.68 -12.80
CA LEU A 27 21.45 8.90 -12.53
C LEU A 27 20.58 9.02 -13.80
N GLU A 28 21.11 8.63 -14.96
CA GLU A 28 20.39 8.68 -16.23
C GLU A 28 19.45 7.49 -16.38
N GLU A 29 18.29 7.73 -17.00
CA GLU A 29 17.31 6.70 -17.34
C GLU A 29 17.62 6.10 -18.71
N GLY A 30 17.60 4.76 -18.80
CA GLY A 30 17.76 4.04 -20.05
C GLY A 30 16.77 2.88 -20.21
N PRO A 31 16.44 2.48 -21.45
CA PRO A 31 15.61 1.30 -21.68
C PRO A 31 16.34 0.04 -21.20
N ALA A 32 15.60 -0.89 -20.62
CA ALA A 32 16.15 -2.17 -20.17
C ALA A 32 15.10 -3.29 -20.27
N SER A 33 15.55 -4.48 -20.65
CA SER A 33 14.75 -5.71 -20.69
C SER A 33 15.02 -6.63 -19.49
N SER A 34 16.08 -6.36 -18.71
CA SER A 34 16.42 -7.08 -17.49
C SER A 34 17.11 -6.13 -16.50
N LEU A 35 17.13 -6.51 -15.23
CA LEU A 35 17.93 -5.86 -14.19
C LEU A 35 18.91 -6.90 -13.61
N GLN A 36 20.18 -6.55 -13.57
CA GLN A 36 21.27 -7.34 -12.99
C GLN A 36 21.47 -7.02 -11.51
N LEU A 37 22.37 -7.76 -10.86
CA LEU A 37 22.74 -7.50 -9.47
C LEU A 37 23.22 -6.05 -9.31
N ASN A 38 22.70 -5.38 -8.26
CA ASN A 38 22.98 -3.98 -7.93
C ASN A 38 22.43 -2.94 -8.93
N GLU A 39 21.62 -3.33 -9.91
CA GLU A 39 20.93 -2.37 -10.78
C GLU A 39 19.64 -1.85 -10.15
N ILE A 40 19.34 -0.59 -10.42
CA ILE A 40 18.10 0.05 -9.99
C ILE A 40 17.24 0.32 -11.23
N GLY A 41 15.93 0.10 -11.12
CA GLY A 41 15.03 0.39 -12.22
C GLY A 41 13.60 0.59 -11.75
N ARG A 42 12.82 1.29 -12.57
CA ARG A 42 11.39 1.47 -12.36
C ARG A 42 10.65 0.34 -13.06
N VAL A 43 9.85 -0.41 -12.31
CA VAL A 43 9.14 -1.59 -12.82
C VAL A 43 7.65 -1.52 -12.53
N LYS A 44 6.86 -2.25 -13.32
CA LYS A 44 5.46 -2.57 -13.01
C LYS A 44 5.42 -3.96 -12.40
N VAL A 45 4.83 -4.06 -11.22
CA VAL A 45 4.63 -5.33 -10.51
C VAL A 45 3.17 -5.76 -10.67
N SER A 46 2.95 -7.03 -10.99
CA SER A 46 1.63 -7.66 -10.98
C SER A 46 1.55 -8.64 -9.82
N LEU A 47 0.44 -8.62 -9.08
CA LEU A 47 0.20 -9.48 -7.93
C LEU A 47 -1.01 -10.38 -8.22
N ASP A 48 -0.97 -11.60 -7.70
CA ASP A 48 -2.03 -12.60 -7.91
C ASP A 48 -3.27 -12.33 -7.06
N ALA A 49 -3.14 -11.48 -6.03
CA ALA A 49 -4.24 -11.04 -5.17
C ALA A 49 -4.10 -9.54 -4.85
N PRO A 50 -5.22 -8.81 -4.67
CA PRO A 50 -5.18 -7.40 -4.31
C PRO A 50 -4.63 -7.21 -2.89
N ILE A 51 -3.81 -6.18 -2.72
CA ILE A 51 -3.30 -5.75 -1.41
C ILE A 51 -3.44 -4.23 -1.26
N ALA A 52 -3.69 -3.76 -0.03
CA ALA A 52 -3.54 -2.34 0.27
C ALA A 52 -2.07 -1.91 0.08
N LEU A 53 -1.85 -0.72 -0.47
CA LEU A 53 -0.52 -0.19 -0.71
C LEU A 53 -0.50 1.32 -0.51
N ASP A 54 0.66 1.82 -0.10
CA ASP A 54 0.95 3.24 0.01
C ASP A 54 2.21 3.54 -0.81
N GLY A 55 2.38 4.80 -1.22
CA GLY A 55 3.66 5.26 -1.74
C GLY A 55 4.72 5.22 -0.63
N TYR A 56 5.93 4.76 -0.92
CA TYR A 56 7.03 4.70 0.06
C TYR A 56 7.36 6.07 0.66
N SER A 57 7.22 7.13 -0.13
CA SER A 57 7.38 8.52 0.34
C SER A 57 6.32 8.93 1.38
N SER A 58 5.13 8.32 1.35
CA SER A 58 4.05 8.57 2.30
C SER A 58 4.11 7.66 3.53
N ASN A 59 4.39 6.37 3.34
CA ASN A 59 4.56 5.40 4.42
C ASN A 59 5.67 4.41 4.09
N ARG A 60 6.75 4.45 4.88
CA ARG A 60 7.93 3.59 4.66
C ARG A 60 7.64 2.11 4.88
N THR A 61 6.72 1.77 5.78
CA THR A 61 6.42 0.38 6.14
C THR A 61 5.54 -0.28 5.08
N THR A 62 4.44 0.35 4.69
CA THR A 62 3.49 -0.20 3.72
C THR A 62 3.85 0.11 2.26
N GLY A 63 4.77 1.04 2.04
CA GLY A 63 5.35 1.33 0.73
C GLY A 63 6.65 0.58 0.42
N ALA A 64 7.17 -0.25 1.33
CA ALA A 64 8.35 -1.09 1.09
C ALA A 64 7.98 -2.56 0.93
N PHE A 65 8.67 -3.26 0.06
CA PHE A 65 8.54 -4.71 -0.10
C PHE A 65 9.86 -5.36 -0.49
N ILE A 66 9.93 -6.67 -0.33
CA ILE A 66 11.00 -7.50 -0.88
C ILE A 66 10.44 -8.50 -1.89
N VAL A 67 11.29 -8.87 -2.84
CA VAL A 67 11.03 -9.91 -3.84
C VAL A 67 11.82 -11.15 -3.44
N ILE A 68 11.14 -12.27 -3.30
CA ILE A 68 11.70 -13.53 -2.88
C ILE A 68 11.60 -14.52 -4.04
N ASP A 69 12.72 -15.14 -4.38
CA ASP A 69 12.75 -16.24 -5.34
C ASP A 69 12.21 -17.52 -4.69
N ARG A 70 11.25 -18.16 -5.34
CA ARG A 70 10.49 -19.28 -4.76
C ARG A 70 11.25 -20.60 -4.77
N LEU A 71 12.31 -20.71 -5.56
CA LEU A 71 13.10 -21.94 -5.67
C LEU A 71 14.25 -21.92 -4.66
N THR A 72 14.89 -20.76 -4.50
CA THR A 72 16.06 -20.58 -3.64
C THR A 72 15.70 -20.05 -2.25
N ASN A 73 14.49 -19.52 -2.06
CA ASN A 73 14.06 -18.76 -0.88
C ASN A 73 14.91 -17.51 -0.60
N GLY A 74 15.71 -17.07 -1.58
CA GLY A 74 16.55 -15.89 -1.47
C GLY A 74 15.79 -14.60 -1.69
N THR A 75 16.13 -13.55 -0.95
CA THR A 75 15.71 -12.19 -1.26
C THR A 75 16.51 -11.68 -2.46
N VAL A 76 15.85 -11.51 -3.60
CA VAL A 76 16.49 -11.13 -4.88
C VAL A 76 16.39 -9.64 -5.19
N ALA A 77 15.45 -8.93 -4.56
CA ALA A 77 15.33 -7.48 -4.71
C ALA A 77 14.61 -6.85 -3.51
N ALA A 78 14.85 -5.54 -3.33
CA ALA A 78 14.07 -4.66 -2.47
C ALA A 78 13.36 -3.61 -3.33
N GLY A 79 12.14 -3.26 -2.97
CA GLY A 79 11.28 -2.38 -3.75
C GLY A 79 10.65 -1.28 -2.91
N MET A 80 10.54 -0.10 -3.51
CA MET A 80 9.82 1.05 -2.99
C MET A 80 8.64 1.35 -3.93
N ILE A 81 7.44 1.39 -3.38
CA ILE A 81 6.21 1.61 -4.15
C ILE A 81 6.11 3.09 -4.50
N ILE A 82 5.94 3.37 -5.79
CA ILE A 82 5.63 4.70 -6.31
C ILE A 82 4.12 4.75 -6.56
N ALA A 83 3.38 5.25 -5.58
CA ALA A 83 1.95 5.55 -5.71
C ALA A 83 1.74 7.05 -5.49
N LYS A 84 0.79 7.63 -6.22
CA LYS A 84 0.29 8.96 -5.85
C LYS A 84 -0.33 8.82 -4.45
N PRO A 85 -0.08 9.78 -3.54
CA PRO A 85 -0.85 9.82 -2.31
C PRO A 85 -2.33 9.81 -2.72
N VAL A 86 -3.11 8.94 -2.08
CA VAL A 86 -4.57 8.99 -2.25
C VAL A 86 -4.98 10.30 -1.61
N SER A 87 -5.00 11.38 -2.38
CA SER A 87 -5.48 12.68 -1.91
C SER A 87 -6.89 12.41 -1.44
N GLY A 88 -7.13 12.53 -0.13
CA GLY A 88 -8.44 12.42 0.52
C GLY A 88 -9.37 13.57 0.15
N GLY A 89 -9.49 13.86 -1.14
CA GLY A 89 -10.39 14.83 -1.74
C GLY A 89 -11.66 14.13 -2.18
N GLY A 90 -12.50 13.78 -1.23
CA GLY A 90 -13.81 13.20 -1.48
C GLY A 90 -14.41 12.72 -0.17
N SER A 91 -15.42 13.44 0.31
CA SER A 91 -16.31 13.03 1.39
C SER A 91 -17.16 11.82 0.98
N HIS A 92 -16.53 10.69 0.65
CA HIS A 92 -17.19 9.48 0.21
C HIS A 92 -16.83 8.33 1.15
N HIS A 93 -17.75 8.07 2.06
CA HIS A 93 -18.10 6.76 2.59
C HIS A 93 -16.92 5.81 2.89
N HIS A 94 -16.14 6.10 3.92
CA HIS A 94 -15.20 5.11 4.49
C HIS A 94 -15.91 3.82 5.00
N GLY A 95 -17.25 3.82 5.02
CA GLY A 95 -18.10 2.69 5.42
C GLY A 95 -18.69 1.84 4.28
N GLU A 96 -18.77 2.32 3.03
CA GLU A 96 -19.46 1.59 1.96
C GLU A 96 -18.62 0.43 1.38
N LEU A 97 -17.29 0.53 1.51
CA LEU A 97 -16.33 -0.54 1.14
C LEU A 97 -15.74 -1.26 2.35
N ALA A 98 -16.29 -1.04 3.55
CA ALA A 98 -15.81 -1.76 4.72
C ALA A 98 -16.24 -3.23 4.60
N HIS A 99 -15.26 -4.14 4.50
CA HIS A 99 -15.49 -5.59 4.59
C HIS A 99 -16.12 -6.04 5.92
N VAL A 100 -16.31 -5.13 6.86
CA VAL A 100 -16.89 -5.39 8.18
C VAL A 100 -18.20 -4.64 8.28
N SER A 101 -19.30 -5.38 8.35
CA SER A 101 -20.62 -4.81 8.53
C SER A 101 -20.75 -4.13 9.90
N THR A 102 -21.76 -3.27 10.05
CA THR A 102 -22.11 -2.67 11.35
C THR A 102 -22.43 -3.74 12.39
N GLU A 103 -23.06 -4.82 11.98
CA GLU A 103 -23.45 -5.96 12.80
C GLU A 103 -22.22 -6.79 13.23
N GLU A 104 -21.30 -7.08 12.31
CA GLU A 104 -20.06 -7.80 12.62
C GLU A 104 -19.18 -7.03 13.62
N ARG A 105 -19.12 -5.70 13.46
CA ARG A 105 -18.41 -4.83 14.40
C ARG A 105 -19.08 -4.82 15.77
N ALA A 106 -20.41 -4.77 15.82
CA ALA A 106 -21.18 -4.82 17.06
C ALA A 106 -20.97 -6.14 17.82
N GLN A 107 -21.02 -7.28 17.11
CA GLN A 107 -20.78 -8.60 17.69
C GLN A 107 -19.36 -8.75 18.24
N ARG A 108 -18.34 -8.30 17.51
CA ARG A 108 -16.92 -8.46 17.91
C ARG A 108 -16.58 -7.77 19.22
N PHE A 109 -17.21 -6.63 19.49
CA PHE A 109 -16.89 -5.82 20.66
C PHE A 109 -18.02 -5.77 21.70
N GLY A 110 -19.15 -6.46 21.45
CA GLY A 110 -20.27 -6.53 22.39
C GLY A 110 -20.97 -5.19 22.64
N GLN A 111 -20.91 -4.27 21.69
CA GLN A 111 -21.55 -2.95 21.80
C GLN A 111 -22.59 -2.70 20.70
N GLN A 112 -23.54 -1.82 20.98
CA GLN A 112 -24.45 -1.28 19.97
C GLN A 112 -23.91 0.07 19.47
N PRO A 113 -23.81 0.30 18.15
CA PRO A 113 -23.40 1.60 17.63
C PRO A 113 -24.47 2.66 17.92
N ALA A 114 -24.03 3.86 18.30
CA ALA A 114 -24.90 5.02 18.50
C ALA A 114 -24.27 6.27 17.87
N THR A 115 -25.10 7.13 17.30
CA THR A 115 -24.69 8.43 16.77
C THR A 115 -25.15 9.52 17.71
N VAL A 116 -24.23 10.33 18.21
CA VAL A 116 -24.55 11.50 19.05
C VAL A 116 -24.38 12.77 18.22
N LEU A 117 -25.48 13.49 18.00
CA LEU A 117 -25.46 14.80 17.36
C LEU A 117 -25.33 15.89 18.44
N PHE A 118 -24.21 16.60 18.45
CA PHE A 118 -24.03 17.78 19.29
C PHE A 118 -24.48 19.03 18.53
N SER A 119 -25.61 19.63 18.93
CA SER A 119 -26.13 20.89 18.38
C SER A 119 -26.14 21.99 19.45
N GLY A 120 -26.06 23.26 19.03
CA GLY A 120 -26.09 24.43 19.94
C GLY A 120 -25.29 25.64 19.42
N LEU A 121 -25.40 26.81 20.06
CA LEU A 121 -24.73 28.06 19.66
C LEU A 121 -23.19 27.95 19.61
N SER A 122 -22.54 28.80 18.80
CA SER A 122 -21.08 28.91 18.76
C SER A 122 -20.52 29.19 20.17
N GLY A 123 -19.49 28.44 20.58
CA GLY A 123 -18.91 28.51 21.93
C GLY A 123 -19.53 27.58 22.99
N ALA A 124 -20.60 26.82 22.69
CA ALA A 124 -21.25 25.92 23.66
C ALA A 124 -20.48 24.64 24.04
N GLY A 125 -19.15 24.59 23.85
CA GLY A 125 -18.33 23.45 24.30
C GLY A 125 -18.48 22.14 23.51
N LYS A 126 -19.08 22.16 22.30
CA LYS A 126 -19.29 20.97 21.43
C LYS A 126 -18.00 20.28 20.93
N SER A 127 -16.83 20.84 21.24
CA SER A 127 -15.52 20.41 20.73
C SER A 127 -14.63 19.75 21.79
N THR A 128 -15.14 19.48 23.00
CA THR A 128 -14.33 19.06 24.16
C THR A 128 -14.63 17.63 24.65
N LEU A 129 -14.82 16.68 23.73
CA LEU A 129 -14.92 15.24 24.06
C LEU A 129 -13.82 14.44 23.40
#